data_AF-A0A1S8X174-F1
#
_entry.id   AF-A0A1S8X174-F1
#
_cell.length_a   1.000
_cell.length_b   1.000
_cell.length_c   1.000
_cell.angle_alpha   90.00
_cell.angle_beta   90.00
_cell.angle_gamma   90.00
#
_symmetry.space_group_name_H-M   'P 1'
#
loop_
_entity.id
_entity.type
_entity.pdbx_description
1 polymer ?
#
loop_
_entity_poly.entity_id
_entity_poly.type
_entity_poly.pdbx_seq_one_letter_code
_entity_poly.pdbx_strand_id
1 'polypeptide(L)'
;PIAGYINFCPNTLGSRVSDRVRSLFVTKHELLHALQVARKFFNCPTLDGVELEDQDEVGVFLTHWEKRLLENELMTATYTNSYRVSPITLAMMEDTGWYLANYAMSHDFSWGGGLGCSFAMASCLEYMLERRQMGRQINPFCQQIQPPLHRTEDTGVQVSCTPDGVSYGFCNLIHHPKPLPREYVYFVQGRQSFKTSPFQEPELAGGFETDRDKPLDTVGGKIALANYCPYYQEIEWERKLDEPTINTHCHTLNNYKEPKNNFRLEQFTPKSICVQHSPHWRLRNNKQVFGSPVEGAGCYSFRCSIVEGGLVIELAGGIALPCVVPGSTVRVKACLKSQGLSIDGQLVCPECSLFC
;
A
#
# COMPACT_ATOMS: atom_id res chain seq x y z
N PRO A 1 5.24 -39.12 -6.14
CA PRO A 1 4.87 -37.69 -6.17
C PRO A 1 4.86 -37.19 -7.62
N ILE A 2 3.69 -36.75 -8.10
CA ILE A 2 3.63 -35.95 -9.32
C ILE A 2 3.96 -34.54 -8.85
N ALA A 3 5.07 -33.98 -9.34
CA ALA A 3 5.45 -32.62 -8.98
C ALA A 3 4.30 -31.65 -9.29
N GLY A 4 3.96 -30.79 -8.33
CA GLY A 4 2.90 -29.79 -8.49
C GLY A 4 1.51 -30.21 -8.04
N TYR A 5 1.39 -31.24 -7.18
CA TYR A 5 0.13 -31.60 -6.52
C TYR A 5 0.36 -31.96 -5.05
N ILE A 6 -0.29 -31.27 -4.11
CA ILE A 6 -0.36 -31.55 -2.68
C ILE A 6 -0.78 -32.98 -2.41
N ASN A 7 0.23 -33.81 -2.15
CA ASN A 7 0.09 -35.24 -1.88
C ASN A 7 0.64 -35.61 -0.49
N PHE A 8 0.03 -35.06 0.57
CA PHE A 8 0.35 -35.51 1.93
C PHE A 8 -0.31 -36.87 2.21
N CYS A 9 0.49 -37.86 2.61
CA CYS A 9 -0.04 -39.13 3.12
C CYS A 9 -0.50 -38.92 4.58
N PRO A 10 -1.80 -39.03 4.91
CA PRO A 10 -2.32 -38.66 6.23
C PRO A 10 -1.65 -39.40 7.39
N ASN A 11 -1.32 -40.68 7.19
CA ASN A 11 -0.67 -41.54 8.19
C ASN A 11 0.82 -41.24 8.42
N THR A 12 1.39 -40.28 7.68
CA THR A 12 2.80 -39.90 7.77
C THR A 12 3.01 -38.54 8.44
N LEU A 13 1.93 -37.81 8.73
CA LEU A 13 1.99 -36.56 9.48
C LEU A 13 2.01 -36.88 10.97
N GLY A 14 3.03 -36.39 11.67
CA GLY A 14 3.24 -36.63 13.09
C GLY A 14 3.75 -35.38 13.80
N SER A 15 3.55 -35.31 15.12
CA SER A 15 3.97 -34.16 15.94
C SER A 15 5.44 -34.25 16.38
N ARG A 16 6.12 -35.37 16.13
CA ARG A 16 7.54 -35.56 16.47
C ARG A 16 8.42 -34.62 15.65
N VAL A 17 9.57 -34.22 16.19
CA VAL A 17 10.52 -33.31 15.53
C VAL A 17 10.98 -33.86 14.16
N SER A 18 11.26 -35.16 14.07
CA SER A 18 11.63 -35.82 12.80
C SER A 18 10.53 -35.73 11.74
N ASP A 19 9.28 -35.86 12.18
CA ASP A 19 8.11 -35.81 11.30
C ASP A 19 7.87 -34.37 10.83
N ARG A 20 8.06 -33.36 11.70
CA ARG A 20 7.99 -31.94 11.33
C ARG A 20 9.02 -31.57 10.27
N VAL A 21 10.27 -31.99 10.44
CA VAL A 21 11.35 -31.73 9.46
C VAL A 21 11.00 -32.38 8.12
N ARG A 22 10.54 -33.64 8.12
CA ARG A 22 10.08 -34.31 6.89
C ARG A 22 8.90 -33.57 6.25
N SER A 23 7.88 -33.21 7.04
CA SER A 23 6.70 -32.49 6.56
C SER A 23 7.09 -31.16 5.92
N LEU A 24 8.02 -30.40 6.50
CA LEU A 24 8.55 -29.16 5.91
C LEU A 24 9.14 -29.40 4.51
N PHE A 25 9.98 -30.42 4.33
CA PHE A 25 10.55 -30.76 3.03
C PHE A 25 9.48 -31.22 2.02
N VAL A 26 8.50 -32.00 2.47
CA VAL A 26 7.38 -32.44 1.63
C VAL A 26 6.51 -31.25 1.23
N THR A 27 6.13 -30.37 2.17
CA THR A 27 5.34 -29.16 1.86
C THR A 27 6.03 -28.29 0.82
N LYS A 28 7.35 -28.07 0.94
CA LYS A 28 8.13 -27.34 -0.08
C LYS A 28 8.14 -28.04 -1.44
N HIS A 29 8.11 -29.38 -1.47
CA HIS A 29 8.05 -30.17 -2.70
C HIS A 29 6.65 -30.19 -3.33
N GLU A 30 5.59 -30.11 -2.54
CA GLU A 30 4.24 -30.20 -3.08
C GLU A 30 3.64 -28.84 -3.49
N LEU A 31 4.14 -27.72 -2.95
CA LEU A 31 3.73 -26.35 -3.31
C LEU A 31 4.62 -25.72 -4.39
N LEU A 32 5.01 -26.51 -5.40
CA LEU A 32 5.99 -26.08 -6.40
C LEU A 32 5.46 -25.00 -7.34
N HIS A 33 4.18 -25.04 -7.74
CA HIS A 33 3.63 -23.98 -8.60
C HIS A 33 3.54 -22.66 -7.84
N ALA A 34 3.00 -22.68 -6.61
CA ALA A 34 2.91 -21.50 -5.77
C ALA A 34 4.30 -20.89 -5.50
N LEU A 35 5.29 -21.72 -5.20
CA LEU A 35 6.67 -21.26 -5.01
C LEU A 35 7.27 -20.64 -6.28
N GLN A 36 7.11 -21.29 -7.43
CA GLN A 36 7.66 -20.80 -8.69
C GLN A 36 6.99 -19.49 -9.13
N VAL A 37 5.68 -19.38 -8.96
CA VAL A 37 4.93 -18.14 -9.23
C VAL A 37 5.36 -17.05 -8.27
N ALA A 38 5.51 -17.32 -6.97
CA ALA A 38 5.97 -16.34 -6.00
C ALA A 38 7.40 -15.85 -6.28
N ARG A 39 8.34 -16.76 -6.61
CA ARG A 39 9.71 -16.39 -7.01
C ARG A 39 9.73 -15.41 -8.17
N LYS A 40 8.90 -15.67 -9.19
CA LYS A 40 8.76 -14.78 -10.34
C LYS A 40 8.09 -13.46 -9.96
N PHE A 41 7.02 -13.53 -9.16
CA PHE A 41 6.23 -12.38 -8.74
C PHE A 41 7.05 -11.39 -7.92
N PHE A 42 7.71 -11.85 -6.86
CA PHE A 42 8.57 -11.00 -6.02
C PHE A 42 9.92 -10.66 -6.67
N ASN A 43 10.28 -11.27 -7.81
CA ASN A 43 11.62 -11.22 -8.38
C ASN A 43 12.70 -11.69 -7.37
N CYS A 44 12.44 -12.84 -6.73
CA CYS A 44 13.33 -13.46 -5.76
C CYS A 44 13.59 -14.94 -6.11
N PRO A 45 14.66 -15.28 -6.85
CA PRO A 45 14.95 -16.65 -7.24
C PRO A 45 15.26 -17.59 -6.06
N THR A 46 15.75 -17.05 -4.94
CA THR A 46 16.15 -17.81 -3.74
C THR A 46 15.02 -17.94 -2.71
N LEU A 47 13.79 -17.53 -3.05
CA LEU A 47 12.65 -17.69 -2.15
C LEU A 47 12.43 -19.17 -1.82
N ASP A 48 12.22 -19.48 -0.55
CA ASP A 48 12.12 -20.86 -0.05
C ASP A 48 10.70 -21.34 0.25
N GLY A 49 9.73 -20.43 0.19
CA GLY A 49 8.32 -20.65 0.49
C GLY A 49 7.56 -19.32 0.43
N VAL A 50 6.24 -19.40 0.38
CA VAL A 50 5.36 -18.25 0.63
C VAL A 50 4.92 -18.35 2.09
N GLU A 51 5.10 -17.27 2.84
CA GLU A 51 4.81 -17.25 4.28
C GLU A 51 3.30 -17.40 4.52
N LEU A 52 2.97 -18.19 5.54
CA LEU A 52 1.62 -18.35 6.06
C LEU A 52 1.54 -17.55 7.36
N GLU A 53 0.35 -17.03 7.64
CA GLU A 53 0.06 -16.21 8.81
C GLU A 53 0.43 -16.93 10.11
N ASP A 54 1.20 -16.23 10.96
CA ASP A 54 1.71 -16.76 12.21
C ASP A 54 1.21 -16.01 13.46
N GLN A 55 0.47 -14.91 13.26
CA GLN A 55 -0.20 -14.17 14.33
C GLN A 55 -1.66 -14.69 14.54
N ASP A 56 -2.28 -14.26 15.64
CA ASP A 56 -3.66 -14.59 16.07
C ASP A 56 -3.95 -16.05 16.50
N GLU A 57 -5.21 -16.31 16.88
CA GLU A 57 -5.70 -17.54 17.50
C GLU A 57 -5.98 -18.69 16.50
N VAL A 58 -6.56 -19.78 17.03
CA VAL A 58 -6.99 -20.97 16.28
C VAL A 58 -7.93 -20.58 15.13
N GLY A 59 -7.55 -20.94 13.91
CA GLY A 59 -8.32 -20.67 12.68
C GLY A 59 -7.70 -19.62 11.77
N VAL A 60 -6.76 -18.81 12.27
CA VAL A 60 -5.94 -17.87 11.49
C VAL A 60 -4.55 -18.46 11.20
N PHE A 61 -3.91 -18.96 12.26
CA PHE A 61 -2.58 -19.55 12.22
C PHE A 61 -2.46 -20.66 11.16
N LEU A 62 -1.53 -20.50 10.21
CA LEU A 62 -1.20 -21.42 9.11
C LEU A 62 -2.34 -21.75 8.11
N THR A 63 -3.44 -21.00 8.13
CA THR A 63 -4.57 -21.21 7.19
C THR A 63 -4.74 -20.07 6.18
N HIS A 64 -3.98 -18.98 6.36
CA HIS A 64 -4.01 -17.78 5.53
C HIS A 64 -2.59 -17.41 5.07
N TRP A 65 -2.50 -16.60 4.03
CA TRP A 65 -1.25 -15.97 3.65
C TRP A 65 -0.83 -14.92 4.67
N GLU A 66 0.49 -14.83 4.89
CA GLU A 66 1.11 -13.79 5.71
C GLU A 66 0.73 -12.40 5.17
N LYS A 67 0.05 -11.60 6.01
CA LYS A 67 -0.47 -10.32 5.56
C LYS A 67 0.65 -9.29 5.29
N ARG A 68 1.80 -9.35 5.97
CA ARG A 68 2.96 -8.49 5.63
C ARG A 68 3.37 -8.69 4.17
N LEU A 69 3.38 -9.95 3.72
CA LEU A 69 3.90 -10.34 2.42
C LEU A 69 2.86 -10.15 1.30
N LEU A 70 1.58 -10.35 1.59
CA LEU A 70 0.51 -10.37 0.58
C LEU A 70 -0.66 -9.40 0.81
N GLU A 71 -0.66 -8.62 1.88
CA GLU A 71 -1.58 -7.51 2.21
C GLU A 71 -3.04 -7.64 1.74
N ASN A 72 -3.38 -7.16 0.54
CA ASN A 72 -4.73 -7.15 -0.02
C ASN A 72 -5.08 -8.44 -0.77
N GLU A 73 -4.35 -9.53 -0.56
CA GLU A 73 -4.72 -10.84 -1.10
C GLU A 73 -5.96 -11.40 -0.39
N LEU A 74 -6.87 -11.98 -1.19
CA LEU A 74 -8.15 -12.53 -0.73
C LEU A 74 -8.01 -13.53 0.43
N MET A 75 -6.94 -14.32 0.45
CA MET A 75 -6.66 -15.38 1.42
C MET A 75 -5.77 -14.92 2.57
N THR A 76 -5.63 -13.61 2.80
CA THR A 76 -5.08 -13.07 4.06
C THR A 76 -6.15 -13.13 5.18
N ALA A 77 -5.72 -13.20 6.43
CA ALA A 77 -6.60 -13.48 7.58
C ALA A 77 -7.54 -12.34 8.01
N THR A 78 -7.49 -11.20 7.32
CA THR A 78 -8.38 -10.07 7.62
C THR A 78 -8.88 -9.46 6.34
N TYR A 79 -10.13 -9.01 6.39
CA TYR A 79 -10.74 -8.33 5.26
C TYR A 79 -9.96 -7.04 4.94
N THR A 80 -9.53 -6.95 3.69
CA THR A 80 -9.00 -5.73 3.10
C THR A 80 -10.02 -5.18 2.11
N ASN A 81 -10.26 -3.87 2.23
CA ASN A 81 -10.94 -3.11 1.20
C ASN A 81 -10.10 -3.22 -0.09
N SER A 82 -10.71 -3.58 -1.22
CA SER A 82 -10.00 -3.83 -2.50
C SER A 82 -9.18 -5.14 -2.55
N TYR A 83 -9.76 -6.24 -2.05
CA TYR A 83 -9.11 -7.56 -2.13
C TYR A 83 -8.77 -7.98 -3.57
N ARG A 84 -7.69 -8.74 -3.71
CA ARG A 84 -7.13 -9.22 -4.98
C ARG A 84 -6.94 -10.73 -4.92
N VAL A 85 -7.35 -11.42 -5.98
CA VAL A 85 -6.94 -12.81 -6.19
C VAL A 85 -5.61 -12.77 -6.92
N SER A 86 -4.53 -13.09 -6.19
CA SER A 86 -3.18 -13.10 -6.73
C SER A 86 -2.94 -14.32 -7.62
N PRO A 87 -1.95 -14.26 -8.54
CA PRO A 87 -1.49 -15.46 -9.23
C PRO A 87 -0.91 -16.50 -8.27
N ILE A 88 -0.47 -16.12 -7.07
CA ILE A 88 0.06 -17.03 -6.05
C ILE A 88 -1.05 -17.92 -5.49
N THR A 89 -2.22 -17.36 -5.18
CA THR A 89 -3.39 -18.14 -4.74
C THR A 89 -3.90 -19.06 -5.84
N LEU A 90 -3.92 -18.59 -7.10
CA LEU A 90 -4.28 -19.45 -8.23
C LEU A 90 -3.34 -20.65 -8.35
N ALA A 91 -2.03 -20.43 -8.19
CA ALA A 91 -1.03 -21.49 -8.20
C ALA A 91 -1.16 -22.45 -7.01
N MET A 92 -1.48 -21.93 -5.82
CA MET A 92 -1.80 -22.78 -4.67
C MET A 92 -3.03 -23.65 -4.95
N MET A 93 -4.08 -23.10 -5.58
CA MET A 93 -5.29 -23.85 -5.94
C MET A 93 -4.98 -24.96 -6.95
N GLU A 94 -4.09 -24.73 -7.92
CA GLU A 94 -3.60 -25.79 -8.81
C GLU A 94 -2.78 -26.83 -8.06
N ASP A 95 -1.90 -26.41 -7.15
CA ASP A 95 -1.14 -27.32 -6.28
C ASP A 95 -2.09 -28.19 -5.46
N THR A 96 -3.31 -27.77 -5.08
CA THR A 96 -4.25 -28.70 -4.38
C THR A 96 -4.68 -29.90 -5.21
N GLY A 97 -4.61 -29.82 -6.55
CA GLY A 97 -5.12 -30.83 -7.47
C GLY A 97 -6.62 -30.85 -7.67
N TRP A 98 -7.37 -29.94 -7.03
CA TRP A 98 -8.82 -29.83 -7.22
C TRP A 98 -9.21 -28.91 -8.37
N TYR A 99 -8.31 -28.01 -8.77
CA TYR A 99 -8.59 -26.95 -9.72
C TYR A 99 -7.54 -26.89 -10.84
N LEU A 100 -7.98 -26.37 -11.98
CA LEU A 100 -7.11 -25.86 -13.04
C LEU A 100 -7.36 -24.35 -13.12
N ALA A 101 -6.34 -23.54 -12.83
CA ALA A 101 -6.53 -22.10 -12.70
C ALA A 101 -6.33 -21.41 -14.06
N ASN A 102 -7.20 -20.44 -14.34
CA ASN A 102 -7.00 -19.53 -15.45
C ASN A 102 -6.29 -18.27 -14.96
N TYR A 103 -4.96 -18.22 -15.09
CA TYR A 103 -4.15 -17.07 -14.66
C TYR A 103 -4.51 -15.77 -15.37
N ALA A 104 -5.16 -15.81 -16.55
CA ALA A 104 -5.64 -14.61 -17.23
C ALA A 104 -6.80 -13.92 -16.48
N MET A 105 -7.39 -14.60 -15.49
CA MET A 105 -8.40 -14.05 -14.61
C MET A 105 -7.84 -13.59 -13.26
N SER A 106 -6.52 -13.63 -13.02
CA SER A 106 -5.97 -13.04 -11.80
C SER A 106 -6.29 -11.55 -11.78
N HIS A 107 -6.54 -11.02 -10.59
CA HIS A 107 -6.57 -9.58 -10.45
C HIS A 107 -5.18 -9.01 -10.71
N ASP A 108 -5.13 -7.74 -11.10
CA ASP A 108 -3.88 -6.98 -11.07
C ASP A 108 -3.47 -6.84 -9.60
N PHE A 109 -2.42 -7.59 -9.22
CA PHE A 109 -1.92 -7.69 -7.86
C PHE A 109 -0.50 -7.16 -7.85
N SER A 110 -0.31 -5.99 -7.24
CA SER A 110 0.93 -5.22 -7.31
C SER A 110 1.75 -5.28 -6.03
N TRP A 111 1.12 -5.62 -4.91
CA TRP A 111 1.76 -5.64 -3.60
C TRP A 111 2.94 -6.62 -3.57
N GLY A 112 4.15 -6.12 -3.33
CA GLY A 112 5.36 -6.94 -3.32
C GLY A 112 5.95 -7.27 -4.70
N GLY A 113 5.21 -7.00 -5.79
CA GLY A 113 5.62 -7.32 -7.15
C GLY A 113 6.98 -6.71 -7.51
N GLY A 114 7.95 -7.55 -7.83
CA GLY A 114 9.30 -7.13 -8.24
C GLY A 114 10.16 -6.49 -7.14
N LEU A 115 9.75 -6.51 -5.87
CA LEU A 115 10.47 -5.84 -4.78
C LEU A 115 11.72 -6.59 -4.29
N GLY A 116 11.93 -7.81 -4.75
CA GLY A 116 13.15 -8.60 -4.51
C GLY A 116 13.11 -9.44 -3.24
N CYS A 117 14.21 -10.13 -2.98
CA CYS A 117 14.32 -11.06 -1.85
C CYS A 117 14.27 -10.38 -0.49
N SER A 118 14.76 -9.15 -0.35
CA SER A 118 14.70 -8.45 0.93
C SER A 118 13.27 -8.11 1.34
N PHE A 119 12.40 -7.76 0.39
CA PHE A 119 10.97 -7.64 0.69
C PHE A 119 10.36 -8.99 1.09
N ALA A 120 10.68 -10.04 0.33
CA ALA A 120 10.02 -11.33 0.48
C ALA A 120 10.46 -12.09 1.74
N MET A 121 11.73 -11.99 2.12
CA MET A 121 12.36 -12.87 3.13
C MET A 121 12.90 -12.14 4.37
N ALA A 122 13.06 -10.82 4.33
CA ALA A 122 13.57 -10.04 5.46
C ALA A 122 12.43 -9.29 6.17
N SER A 123 12.74 -8.69 7.33
CA SER A 123 11.79 -7.81 8.01
C SER A 123 11.49 -6.57 7.17
N CYS A 124 10.33 -5.94 7.39
CA CYS A 124 10.02 -4.68 6.72
C CYS A 124 11.01 -3.57 7.10
N LEU A 125 11.60 -3.61 8.30
CA LEU A 125 12.69 -2.70 8.68
C LEU A 125 13.92 -2.89 7.79
N GLU A 126 14.41 -4.11 7.62
CA GLU A 126 15.58 -4.40 6.77
C GLU A 126 15.34 -3.97 5.33
N TYR A 127 14.16 -4.27 4.77
CA TYR A 127 13.78 -3.79 3.45
C TYR A 127 13.77 -2.25 3.39
N MET A 128 13.13 -1.57 4.35
CA MET A 128 13.08 -0.10 4.36
C MET A 128 14.49 0.53 4.47
N LEU A 129 15.39 -0.05 5.28
CA LEU A 129 16.77 0.39 5.41
C LEU A 129 17.55 0.21 4.11
N GLU A 130 17.46 -0.96 3.47
CA GLU A 130 18.13 -1.23 2.20
C GLU A 130 17.66 -0.24 1.12
N ARG A 131 16.34 -0.05 0.99
CA ARG A 131 15.76 0.89 0.02
C ARG A 131 16.25 2.31 0.24
N ARG A 132 16.28 2.76 1.49
CA ARG A 132 16.78 4.09 1.87
C ARG A 132 18.27 4.24 1.57
N GLN A 133 19.08 3.21 1.84
CA GLN A 133 20.50 3.21 1.49
C GLN A 133 20.74 3.34 -0.03
N MET A 134 19.83 2.78 -0.83
CA MET A 134 19.85 2.91 -2.29
C MET A 134 19.22 4.21 -2.82
N GLY A 135 18.76 5.12 -1.96
CA GLY A 135 18.05 6.34 -2.38
C GLY A 135 16.71 6.07 -3.06
N ARG A 136 16.10 4.91 -2.80
CA ARG A 136 14.80 4.50 -3.35
C ARG A 136 13.68 4.73 -2.34
N GLN A 137 12.46 4.87 -2.85
CA GLN A 137 11.26 4.92 -2.01
C GLN A 137 11.07 3.59 -1.27
N ILE A 138 10.58 3.68 -0.04
CA ILE A 138 10.35 2.57 0.89
C ILE A 138 8.99 1.88 0.68
N ASN A 139 8.21 2.33 -0.29
CA ASN A 139 6.93 1.74 -0.67
C ASN A 139 7.06 0.21 -0.80
N PRO A 140 6.04 -0.57 -0.39
CA PRO A 140 4.72 -0.13 0.07
C PRO A 140 4.66 0.43 1.50
N PHE A 141 5.75 0.31 2.26
CA PHE A 141 5.78 0.78 3.64
C PHE A 141 5.90 2.30 3.73
N CYS A 142 5.57 2.84 4.90
CA CYS A 142 5.45 4.29 5.11
C CYS A 142 5.87 4.72 6.52
N GLN A 143 6.19 6.01 6.69
CA GLN A 143 6.66 6.58 7.96
C GLN A 143 5.80 7.75 8.45
N GLN A 144 4.70 8.04 7.75
CA GLN A 144 3.91 9.21 8.05
C GLN A 144 2.89 8.91 9.15
N ILE A 145 3.04 9.56 10.31
CA ILE A 145 2.04 9.50 11.38
C ILE A 145 0.89 10.45 11.03
N GLN A 146 -0.35 9.93 11.02
CA GLN A 146 -1.53 10.76 10.81
C GLN A 146 -1.71 11.77 11.97
N PRO A 147 -2.15 13.01 11.67
CA PRO A 147 -2.47 13.97 12.72
C PRO A 147 -3.52 13.42 13.70
N PRO A 148 -3.50 13.81 14.99
CA PRO A 148 -4.58 13.50 15.92
C PRO A 148 -5.92 14.00 15.39
N LEU A 149 -7.02 13.31 15.71
CA LEU A 149 -8.38 13.66 15.23
C LEU A 149 -8.74 15.14 15.40
N HIS A 150 -8.39 15.78 16.52
CA HIS A 150 -8.69 17.20 16.72
C HIS A 150 -7.95 18.15 15.77
N ARG A 151 -6.86 17.70 15.13
CA ARG A 151 -6.11 18.45 14.12
C ARG A 151 -6.45 18.05 12.68
N THR A 152 -7.05 16.88 12.44
CA THR A 152 -7.44 16.48 11.08
C THR A 152 -8.56 17.35 10.52
N GLU A 153 -9.36 18.00 11.37
CA GLU A 153 -10.36 19.00 10.95
C GLU A 153 -9.71 20.22 10.26
N ASP A 154 -8.52 20.63 10.72
CA ASP A 154 -7.79 21.79 10.18
C ASP A 154 -6.78 21.42 9.08
N THR A 155 -6.16 20.23 9.20
CA THR A 155 -5.03 19.80 8.35
C THR A 155 -5.37 18.71 7.33
N GLY A 156 -6.55 18.09 7.44
CA GLY A 156 -6.96 16.99 6.59
C GLY A 156 -6.24 15.67 6.87
N VAL A 157 -6.82 14.58 6.38
CA VAL A 157 -6.17 13.26 6.34
C VAL A 157 -5.10 13.30 5.26
N GLN A 158 -3.90 12.85 5.59
CA GLN A 158 -2.81 12.80 4.64
C GLN A 158 -2.77 11.46 3.93
N VAL A 159 -2.74 11.50 2.60
CA VAL A 159 -2.73 10.33 1.74
C VAL A 159 -1.57 10.40 0.75
N SER A 160 -1.18 9.24 0.24
CA SER A 160 -0.22 9.14 -0.86
C SER A 160 -0.71 8.07 -1.82
N CYS A 161 -0.26 8.15 -3.07
CA CYS A 161 -0.54 7.09 -4.03
C CYS A 161 -0.04 5.74 -3.55
N THR A 162 -0.86 4.70 -3.79
CA THR A 162 -0.44 3.31 -3.63
C THR A 162 0.70 3.00 -4.61
N PRO A 163 1.52 1.97 -4.34
CA PRO A 163 2.71 1.67 -5.15
C PRO A 163 2.43 1.41 -6.63
N ASP A 164 1.25 0.88 -6.96
CA ASP A 164 0.77 0.65 -8.32
C ASP A 164 0.23 1.91 -9.01
N GLY A 165 0.04 2.99 -8.28
CA GLY A 165 -0.46 4.25 -8.83
C GLY A 165 -1.91 4.18 -9.32
N VAL A 166 -2.71 3.18 -8.91
CA VAL A 166 -4.13 3.08 -9.28
C VAL A 166 -5.08 3.44 -8.13
N SER A 167 -4.56 3.77 -6.96
CA SER A 167 -5.31 4.18 -5.79
C SER A 167 -4.48 5.14 -4.92
N TYR A 168 -5.07 5.64 -3.83
CA TYR A 168 -4.35 6.37 -2.79
C TYR A 168 -4.80 5.94 -1.40
N GLY A 169 -3.87 5.93 -0.45
CA GLY A 169 -4.11 5.47 0.91
C GLY A 169 -3.46 6.35 1.95
N PHE A 170 -3.90 6.23 3.19
CA PHE A 170 -3.21 6.85 4.32
C PHE A 170 -2.19 5.88 4.91
N CYS A 171 -1.09 6.40 5.43
CA CYS A 171 -0.14 5.56 6.16
C CYS A 171 -0.79 5.08 7.47
N ASN A 172 -0.92 3.76 7.67
CA ASN A 172 -1.56 3.17 8.84
C ASN A 172 -0.64 3.08 10.08
N LEU A 173 0.36 3.95 10.17
CA LEU A 173 1.27 4.07 11.30
C LEU A 173 0.59 4.80 12.47
N ILE A 174 0.60 4.19 13.66
CA ILE A 174 -0.08 4.72 14.85
C ILE A 174 0.78 4.62 16.11
N HIS A 175 0.31 5.29 17.18
CA HIS A 175 0.76 5.05 18.55
C HIS A 175 -0.14 4.00 19.20
N HIS A 176 0.43 2.86 19.57
CA HIS A 176 -0.23 1.78 20.29
C HIS A 176 -0.34 2.12 21.78
N PRO A 177 -1.42 1.67 22.46
CA PRO A 177 -1.61 1.90 23.90
C PRO A 177 -0.65 1.08 24.77
N LYS A 178 -0.06 0.01 24.21
CA LYS A 178 0.90 -0.88 24.87
C LYS A 178 2.16 -0.98 24.02
N PRO A 179 3.34 -1.21 24.63
CA PRO A 179 4.55 -1.50 23.89
C PRO A 179 4.38 -2.74 22.99
N LEU A 180 4.95 -2.66 21.80
CA LEU A 180 5.04 -3.74 20.83
C LEU A 180 6.12 -4.75 21.27
N PRO A 181 6.01 -6.02 20.83
CA PRO A 181 7.11 -6.99 20.89
C PRO A 181 8.39 -6.42 20.26
N ARG A 182 9.56 -6.82 20.78
CA ARG A 182 10.86 -6.24 20.41
C ARG A 182 11.17 -6.40 18.92
N GLU A 183 10.79 -7.52 18.36
CA GLU A 183 10.88 -7.88 16.94
C GLU A 183 10.09 -6.93 16.03
N TYR A 184 9.10 -6.22 16.57
CA TYR A 184 8.23 -5.30 15.83
C TYR A 184 8.51 -3.82 16.13
N VAL A 185 9.61 -3.52 16.82
CA VAL A 185 10.05 -2.15 17.09
C VAL A 185 10.93 -1.66 15.93
N TYR A 186 10.30 -0.96 14.98
CA TYR A 186 10.98 -0.51 13.74
C TYR A 186 11.53 0.91 13.79
N PHE A 187 11.15 1.69 14.81
CA PHE A 187 11.34 3.13 14.84
C PHE A 187 12.11 3.60 16.08
N VAL A 188 12.89 4.67 15.91
CA VAL A 188 13.64 5.34 16.97
C VAL A 188 13.33 6.84 17.00
N GLN A 189 13.57 7.46 18.15
CA GLN A 189 13.46 8.90 18.30
C GLN A 189 14.55 9.59 17.48
N GLY A 190 14.14 10.34 16.45
CA GLY A 190 15.09 10.93 15.52
C GLY A 190 15.90 12.10 16.12
N ARG A 191 17.15 12.24 15.66
CA ARG A 191 18.10 13.27 16.16
C ARG A 191 17.68 14.72 15.83
N GLN A 192 16.78 14.90 14.86
CA GLN A 192 16.27 16.21 14.40
C GLN A 192 14.80 16.47 14.78
N SER A 193 14.30 15.87 15.86
CA SER A 193 13.05 16.36 16.45
C SER A 193 13.23 17.86 16.76
N PHE A 194 12.31 18.71 16.28
CA PHE A 194 12.33 20.19 16.31
C PHE A 194 12.87 20.95 15.09
N LYS A 195 12.41 20.66 13.86
CA LYS A 195 12.16 21.74 12.87
C LYS A 195 10.87 21.52 12.06
N THR A 196 9.81 22.20 12.51
CA THR A 196 8.76 22.86 11.69
C THR A 196 7.91 22.07 10.67
N SER A 197 7.81 20.74 10.74
CA SER A 197 6.74 20.02 10.03
C SER A 197 5.61 19.64 11.01
N PRO A 198 4.33 19.93 10.72
CA PRO A 198 3.21 19.40 11.51
C PRO A 198 3.08 17.87 11.38
N PHE A 199 3.81 17.26 10.44
CA PHE A 199 3.85 15.83 10.19
C PHE A 199 5.14 15.25 10.76
N GLN A 200 5.00 14.34 11.73
CA GLN A 200 6.11 13.71 12.43
C GLN A 200 6.44 12.38 11.74
N GLU A 201 7.62 12.31 11.14
CA GLU A 201 8.17 11.06 10.61
C GLU A 201 9.24 10.54 11.58
N PRO A 202 9.03 9.38 12.21
CA PRO A 202 10.06 8.76 13.05
C PRO A 202 11.21 8.22 12.19
N GLU A 203 12.42 8.19 12.75
CA GLU A 203 13.57 7.57 12.10
C GLU A 203 13.47 6.04 12.18
N LEU A 204 13.94 5.36 11.12
CA LEU A 204 14.07 3.90 11.12
C LEU A 204 15.18 3.50 12.09
N ALA A 205 14.97 2.41 12.84
CA ALA A 205 16.00 1.85 13.70
C ALA A 205 17.18 1.33 12.86
N GLY A 206 18.38 1.88 13.02
CA GLY A 206 19.59 1.49 12.28
C GLY A 206 20.28 0.22 12.79
N GLY A 207 19.52 -0.70 13.40
CA GLY A 207 20.05 -1.82 14.20
C GLY A 207 20.21 -1.46 15.69
N PHE A 208 20.04 -2.45 16.57
CA PHE A 208 20.09 -2.30 18.04
C PHE A 208 21.48 -1.91 18.61
N GLU A 209 22.48 -1.66 17.76
CA GLU A 209 23.89 -1.54 18.16
C GLU A 209 24.36 -0.14 18.53
N THR A 210 23.49 0.88 18.54
CA THR A 210 23.86 2.17 19.15
C THR A 210 22.97 2.49 20.34
N ASP A 211 23.53 2.41 21.54
CA ASP A 211 22.99 2.87 22.84
C ASP A 211 22.50 4.35 22.84
N ARG A 212 22.51 5.02 21.68
CA ARG A 212 22.19 6.43 21.50
C ARG A 212 20.78 6.67 21.00
N ASP A 213 20.16 5.69 20.34
CA ASP A 213 18.87 5.88 19.70
C ASP A 213 17.76 5.31 20.60
N LYS A 214 16.84 6.18 21.06
CA LYS A 214 15.76 5.77 21.97
C LYS A 214 14.66 5.04 21.17
N PRO A 215 14.37 3.76 21.44
CA PRO A 215 13.34 3.02 20.70
C PRO A 215 11.96 3.63 20.93
N LEU A 216 11.15 3.66 19.86
CA LEU A 216 9.74 4.01 19.90
C LEU A 216 8.91 2.73 19.94
N ASP A 217 8.97 2.05 21.09
CA ASP A 217 8.32 0.76 21.34
C ASP A 217 6.79 0.77 21.25
N THR A 218 6.15 1.93 21.23
CA THR A 218 4.71 2.10 21.03
C THR A 218 4.34 2.53 19.63
N VAL A 219 5.29 2.67 18.71
CA VAL A 219 5.05 3.16 17.34
C VAL A 219 5.21 2.03 16.34
N GLY A 220 4.16 1.75 15.59
CA GLY A 220 4.15 0.73 14.55
C GLY A 220 2.88 0.78 13.70
N GLY A 221 2.84 -0.01 12.64
CA GLY A 221 1.65 -0.21 11.83
C GLY A 221 0.47 -0.69 12.67
N LYS A 222 -0.75 -0.31 12.27
CA LYS A 222 -1.97 -0.62 13.01
C LYS A 222 -2.30 -2.12 13.02
N ILE A 223 -1.89 -2.86 12.00
CA ILE A 223 -2.32 -4.24 11.76
C ILE A 223 -1.29 -5.24 12.28
N ALA A 224 -1.66 -6.03 13.29
CA ALA A 224 -0.79 -7.04 13.90
C ALA A 224 -0.39 -8.15 12.92
N LEU A 225 -1.36 -8.66 12.15
CA LEU A 225 -1.15 -9.64 11.06
C LEU A 225 -0.14 -9.17 10.00
N ALA A 226 0.05 -7.85 9.84
CA ALA A 226 1.08 -7.32 8.94
C ALA A 226 2.44 -7.18 9.64
N ASN A 227 2.67 -7.93 10.72
CA ASN A 227 3.81 -7.81 11.62
C ASN A 227 4.04 -6.38 12.10
N TYR A 228 2.97 -5.61 12.32
CA TYR A 228 3.02 -4.17 12.63
C TYR A 228 3.83 -3.33 11.64
N CYS A 229 4.07 -3.81 10.41
CA CYS A 229 4.71 -3.04 9.36
C CYS A 229 3.74 -1.94 8.88
N PRO A 230 4.11 -0.66 8.91
CA PRO A 230 3.23 0.40 8.44
C PRO A 230 3.23 0.50 6.92
N TYR A 231 2.06 0.63 6.32
CA TYR A 231 1.87 0.74 4.87
C TYR A 231 0.74 1.70 4.49
N TYR A 232 0.71 2.10 3.22
CA TYR A 232 -0.37 2.90 2.67
C TYR A 232 -1.63 2.04 2.52
N GLN A 233 -2.61 2.27 3.37
CA GLN A 233 -3.88 1.56 3.39
C GLN A 233 -4.94 2.35 2.60
N GLU A 234 -5.56 1.72 1.62
CA GLU A 234 -6.69 2.30 0.87
C GLU A 234 -7.87 2.64 1.80
N ILE A 235 -8.56 3.73 1.49
CA ILE A 235 -9.74 4.16 2.25
C ILE A 235 -10.99 3.64 1.54
N GLU A 236 -11.88 3.02 2.31
CA GLU A 236 -13.25 2.71 1.92
C GLU A 236 -14.20 3.35 2.95
N TRP A 237 -15.23 4.03 2.48
CA TRP A 237 -16.23 4.67 3.32
C TRP A 237 -17.47 3.78 3.40
N GLU A 238 -17.85 3.41 4.63
CA GLU A 238 -19.08 2.66 4.90
C GLU A 238 -20.32 3.44 4.44
N ARG A 239 -21.25 2.74 3.79
CA ARG A 239 -22.59 3.25 3.47
C ARG A 239 -23.66 2.28 3.96
N LYS A 240 -24.92 2.73 3.91
CA LYS A 240 -26.09 1.90 4.19
C LYS A 240 -26.10 0.69 3.25
N LEU A 241 -26.67 -0.44 3.71
CA LEU A 241 -27.01 -1.55 2.82
C LEU A 241 -27.74 -0.98 1.59
N ASP A 242 -27.26 -1.32 0.39
CA ASP A 242 -27.77 -0.93 -0.95
C ASP A 242 -27.11 0.27 -1.64
N GLU A 243 -26.18 1.00 -1.02
CA GLU A 243 -25.38 2.00 -1.72
C GLU A 243 -24.00 1.44 -2.14
N PRO A 244 -23.51 1.72 -3.37
CA PRO A 244 -22.19 1.30 -3.79
C PRO A 244 -21.11 1.91 -2.87
N THR A 245 -20.16 1.08 -2.47
CA THR A 245 -19.03 1.47 -1.62
C THR A 245 -18.20 2.53 -2.34
N ILE A 246 -17.88 3.62 -1.64
CA ILE A 246 -16.92 4.61 -2.13
C ILE A 246 -15.56 4.18 -1.61
N ASN A 247 -14.59 4.11 -2.49
CA ASN A 247 -13.20 3.86 -2.14
C ASN A 247 -12.29 4.92 -2.79
N THR A 248 -10.99 4.66 -2.77
CA THR A 248 -9.95 5.56 -3.25
C THR A 248 -9.33 5.11 -4.57
N HIS A 249 -9.84 4.00 -5.12
CA HIS A 249 -9.35 3.41 -6.36
C HIS A 249 -9.78 4.25 -7.57
N CYS A 250 -8.82 4.61 -8.41
CA CYS A 250 -9.01 5.57 -9.49
C CYS A 250 -9.91 5.07 -10.62
N HIS A 251 -10.04 3.75 -10.78
CA HIS A 251 -10.89 3.14 -11.82
C HIS A 251 -12.36 2.96 -11.41
N THR A 252 -12.73 3.23 -10.16
CA THR A 252 -14.10 3.04 -9.68
C THR A 252 -14.96 4.23 -10.09
N LEU A 253 -15.75 4.07 -11.15
CA LEU A 253 -16.59 5.14 -11.74
C LEU A 253 -17.57 5.78 -10.73
N ASN A 254 -17.97 5.06 -9.68
CA ASN A 254 -18.93 5.53 -8.68
C ASN A 254 -18.28 6.23 -7.47
N ASN A 255 -16.95 6.43 -7.47
CA ASN A 255 -16.23 7.11 -6.38
C ASN A 255 -16.49 8.63 -6.31
N TYR A 256 -17.30 9.17 -7.21
CA TYR A 256 -17.66 10.59 -7.15
C TYR A 256 -18.47 10.90 -5.89
N LYS A 257 -17.73 11.34 -4.87
CA LYS A 257 -18.21 12.24 -3.83
C LYS A 257 -19.01 13.33 -4.53
N GLU A 258 -20.22 13.62 -4.04
CA GLU A 258 -21.17 14.59 -4.62
C GLU A 258 -20.39 15.72 -5.35
N PRO A 259 -20.62 16.02 -6.64
CA PRO A 259 -19.74 16.89 -7.44
C PRO A 259 -19.39 18.23 -6.78
N LYS A 260 -20.26 18.70 -5.89
CA LYS A 260 -20.07 19.86 -5.01
C LYS A 260 -18.90 19.75 -4.00
N ASN A 261 -18.36 18.57 -3.76
CA ASN A 261 -17.30 18.27 -2.79
C ASN A 261 -16.02 17.72 -3.46
N ASN A 262 -15.90 17.85 -4.79
CA ASN A 262 -14.69 17.47 -5.52
C ASN A 262 -13.60 18.54 -5.40
N PHE A 263 -13.08 18.70 -4.18
CA PHE A 263 -12.09 19.73 -3.83
C PHE A 263 -10.70 19.52 -4.45
N ARG A 264 -10.43 18.32 -4.97
CA ARG A 264 -9.18 17.95 -5.65
C ARG A 264 -9.31 17.91 -7.18
N LEU A 265 -10.49 18.20 -7.73
CA LEU A 265 -10.80 18.11 -9.16
C LEU A 265 -10.51 16.71 -9.75
N GLU A 266 -10.79 15.68 -8.97
CA GLU A 266 -10.54 14.29 -9.32
C GLU A 266 -11.44 13.83 -10.46
N GLN A 267 -10.92 12.90 -11.26
CA GLN A 267 -11.66 12.15 -12.26
C GLN A 267 -11.44 10.65 -12.04
N PHE A 268 -12.52 9.91 -11.88
CA PHE A 268 -12.51 8.45 -11.79
C PHE A 268 -12.95 7.86 -13.12
N THR A 269 -12.02 7.20 -13.82
CA THR A 269 -12.20 6.61 -15.15
C THR A 269 -11.37 5.32 -15.24
N PRO A 270 -11.64 4.41 -16.19
CA PRO A 270 -10.83 3.21 -16.37
C PRO A 270 -9.35 3.47 -16.74
N LYS A 271 -8.99 4.73 -17.03
CA LYS A 271 -7.63 5.17 -17.34
C LYS A 271 -7.05 6.13 -16.30
N SER A 272 -7.80 6.41 -15.24
CA SER A 272 -7.36 7.37 -14.24
C SER A 272 -6.24 6.80 -13.39
N ILE A 273 -5.22 7.60 -13.15
CA ILE A 273 -4.07 7.25 -12.31
C ILE A 273 -4.07 8.10 -11.05
N CYS A 274 -3.41 7.59 -10.01
CA CYS A 274 -3.11 8.38 -8.84
C CYS A 274 -1.94 9.33 -9.13
N VAL A 275 -2.11 10.61 -8.78
CA VAL A 275 -1.07 11.63 -8.86
C VAL A 275 -0.84 12.23 -7.48
N GLN A 276 0.43 12.31 -7.09
CA GLN A 276 0.83 12.90 -5.81
C GLN A 276 0.62 14.42 -5.83
N HIS A 277 0.26 14.99 -4.69
CA HIS A 277 0.13 16.42 -4.50
C HIS A 277 1.31 16.93 -3.69
N SER A 278 1.77 18.14 -4.00
CA SER A 278 2.64 18.85 -3.07
C SER A 278 1.83 19.24 -1.82
N PRO A 279 2.48 19.37 -0.65
CA PRO A 279 1.84 19.97 0.51
C PRO A 279 1.25 21.36 0.20
N HIS A 280 0.22 21.72 0.97
CA HIS A 280 -0.56 22.96 0.91
C HIS A 280 -1.58 23.04 -0.23
N TRP A 281 -2.36 21.98 -0.43
CA TRP A 281 -3.62 22.06 -1.20
C TRP A 281 -4.67 22.85 -0.40
N ARG A 282 -4.89 24.11 -0.78
CA ARG A 282 -5.75 25.04 -0.02
C ARG A 282 -7.05 25.36 -0.73
N LEU A 283 -8.11 25.45 0.05
CA LEU A 283 -9.41 26.01 -0.34
C LEU A 283 -9.52 27.43 0.21
N ARG A 284 -9.97 28.38 -0.59
CA ARG A 284 -10.11 29.79 -0.19
C ARG A 284 -11.48 30.32 -0.53
N ASN A 285 -12.10 31.04 0.40
CA ASN A 285 -13.21 31.95 0.11
C ASN A 285 -12.75 33.41 0.36
N ASN A 286 -13.65 34.37 0.21
CA ASN A 286 -13.34 35.81 0.34
C ASN A 286 -12.83 36.24 1.74
N LYS A 287 -12.85 35.37 2.76
CA LYS A 287 -12.50 35.72 4.15
C LYS A 287 -11.55 34.73 4.85
N GLN A 288 -11.47 33.48 4.39
CA GLN A 288 -10.83 32.37 5.10
C GLN A 288 -10.12 31.41 4.14
N VAL A 289 -9.08 30.75 4.65
CA VAL A 289 -8.34 29.67 3.98
C VAL A 289 -8.54 28.39 4.78
N PHE A 290 -8.94 27.32 4.10
CA PHE A 290 -9.21 26.00 4.68
C PHE A 290 -8.22 24.97 4.11
N GLY A 291 -7.89 23.96 4.91
CA GLY A 291 -7.26 22.73 4.41
C GLY A 291 -8.26 21.89 3.61
N SER A 292 -7.75 21.08 2.69
CA SER A 292 -8.58 20.03 2.09
C SER A 292 -8.82 18.92 3.12
N PRO A 293 -10.04 18.35 3.23
CA PRO A 293 -10.30 17.25 4.17
C PRO A 293 -9.40 16.01 3.94
N VAL A 294 -8.94 15.82 2.71
CA VAL A 294 -7.97 14.80 2.32
C VAL A 294 -6.97 15.45 1.36
N GLU A 295 -5.68 15.29 1.65
CA GLU A 295 -4.57 15.95 0.96
C GLU A 295 -3.40 14.97 0.74
N GLY A 296 -2.64 15.18 -0.33
CA GLY A 296 -1.39 14.47 -0.61
C GLY A 296 -1.44 13.62 -1.87
N ALA A 297 -2.63 13.24 -2.35
CA ALA A 297 -2.83 12.58 -3.64
C ALA A 297 -4.27 12.71 -4.14
N GLY A 298 -4.50 12.39 -5.41
CA GLY A 298 -5.83 12.29 -6.02
C GLY A 298 -5.82 11.50 -7.33
N CYS A 299 -7.00 11.16 -7.82
CA CYS A 299 -7.18 10.41 -9.07
C CYS A 299 -7.47 11.32 -10.28
N TYR A 300 -6.74 11.12 -11.38
CA TYR A 300 -6.82 11.98 -12.56
C TYR A 300 -6.72 11.17 -13.85
N SER A 301 -7.46 11.60 -14.89
CA SER A 301 -7.27 11.08 -16.25
C SER A 301 -5.97 11.64 -16.82
N PHE A 302 -5.46 11.01 -17.88
CA PHE A 302 -4.30 11.52 -18.61
C PHE A 302 -4.41 11.22 -20.11
N ARG A 303 -3.64 11.97 -20.89
CA ARG A 303 -3.38 11.70 -22.31
C ARG A 303 -1.90 11.88 -22.63
N CYS A 304 -1.47 11.27 -23.74
CA CYS A 304 -0.12 11.41 -24.27
C CYS A 304 -0.14 12.27 -25.53
N SER A 305 0.66 13.33 -25.55
CA SER A 305 0.67 14.36 -26.59
C SER A 305 2.08 14.90 -26.80
N ILE A 306 2.70 14.53 -27.92
CA ILE A 306 4.06 14.97 -28.28
C ILE A 306 4.15 16.51 -28.37
N VAL A 307 3.09 17.15 -28.84
CA VAL A 307 3.02 18.61 -29.02
C VAL A 307 2.89 19.36 -27.69
N GLU A 308 2.30 18.72 -26.67
CA GLU A 308 2.08 19.31 -25.34
C GLU A 308 3.15 18.89 -24.32
N GLY A 309 4.21 18.19 -24.76
CA GLY A 309 5.33 17.82 -23.89
C GLY A 309 5.23 16.42 -23.27
N GLY A 310 4.51 15.50 -23.91
CA GLY A 310 4.40 14.10 -23.50
C GLY A 310 3.15 13.85 -22.67
N LEU A 311 3.32 13.62 -21.37
CA LEU A 311 2.21 13.32 -20.47
C LEU A 311 1.41 14.58 -20.13
N VAL A 312 0.09 14.53 -20.26
CA VAL A 312 -0.82 15.61 -19.86
C VAL A 312 -1.86 15.06 -18.89
N ILE A 313 -1.90 15.62 -17.68
CA ILE A 313 -2.86 15.26 -16.64
C ILE A 313 -4.15 16.06 -16.81
N GLU A 314 -5.29 15.39 -16.73
CA GLU A 314 -6.63 15.96 -16.97
C GLU A 314 -7.44 15.96 -15.66
N LEU A 315 -7.80 17.16 -15.21
CA LEU A 315 -8.54 17.41 -13.98
C LEU A 315 -10.01 17.72 -14.32
N ALA A 316 -10.91 17.43 -13.39
CA ALA A 316 -12.33 17.74 -13.56
C ALA A 316 -12.54 19.25 -13.83
N GLY A 317 -13.48 19.57 -14.71
CA GLY A 317 -13.71 20.95 -15.17
C GLY A 317 -12.87 21.37 -16.38
N GLY A 318 -12.19 20.42 -17.04
CA GLY A 318 -11.51 20.65 -18.33
C GLY A 318 -10.10 21.25 -18.21
N ILE A 319 -9.51 21.24 -17.02
CA ILE A 319 -8.14 21.70 -16.82
C ILE A 319 -7.18 20.59 -17.28
N ALA A 320 -6.25 20.92 -18.17
CA ALA A 320 -5.22 20.03 -18.67
C ALA A 320 -3.84 20.60 -18.31
N LEU A 321 -2.99 19.78 -17.70
CA LEU A 321 -1.70 20.19 -17.15
C LEU A 321 -0.58 19.33 -17.77
N PRO A 322 0.31 19.92 -18.59
CA PRO A 322 1.43 19.17 -19.14
C PRO A 322 2.46 18.86 -18.06
N CYS A 323 2.82 17.58 -17.94
CA CYS A 323 3.84 17.07 -17.05
C CYS A 323 5.11 16.72 -17.83
N VAL A 324 5.92 17.75 -18.08
CA VAL A 324 7.10 17.67 -18.95
C VAL A 324 8.31 17.05 -18.24
N VAL A 325 8.45 17.32 -16.93
CA VAL A 325 9.59 16.88 -16.13
C VAL A 325 9.10 16.04 -14.95
N PRO A 326 9.49 14.75 -14.85
CA PRO A 326 9.16 13.92 -13.70
C PRO A 326 9.61 14.54 -12.38
N GLY A 327 8.76 14.47 -11.35
CA GLY A 327 9.03 15.03 -10.02
C GLY A 327 8.87 16.56 -9.91
N SER A 328 8.73 17.28 -11.02
CA SER A 328 8.43 18.72 -10.98
C SER A 328 7.00 18.98 -10.49
N THR A 329 6.75 20.17 -9.94
CA THR A 329 5.40 20.54 -9.48
C THR A 329 4.69 21.46 -10.47
N VAL A 330 3.40 21.22 -10.69
CA VAL A 330 2.54 22.05 -11.55
C VAL A 330 1.40 22.62 -10.72
N ARG A 331 1.25 23.94 -10.74
CA ARG A 331 0.26 24.65 -9.92
C ARG A 331 -1.13 24.58 -10.52
N VAL A 332 -2.11 24.29 -9.66
CA VAL A 332 -3.53 24.22 -9.98
C VAL A 332 -4.25 25.36 -9.30
N LYS A 333 -4.97 26.16 -10.09
CA LYS A 333 -5.91 27.18 -9.59
C LYS A 333 -7.25 27.04 -10.28
N ALA A 334 -8.32 26.92 -9.51
CA ALA A 334 -9.67 26.74 -10.04
C ALA A 334 -10.73 27.39 -9.14
N CYS A 335 -11.86 27.79 -9.72
CA CYS A 335 -13.00 28.33 -8.98
C CYS A 335 -14.11 27.28 -8.90
N LEU A 336 -14.50 26.94 -7.68
CA LEU A 336 -15.62 26.05 -7.37
C LEU A 336 -16.89 26.90 -7.15
N LYS A 337 -17.56 27.26 -8.26
CA LYS A 337 -18.69 28.22 -8.25
C LYS A 337 -19.83 27.81 -7.33
N SER A 338 -20.18 26.53 -7.30
CA SER A 338 -21.27 26.00 -6.46
C SER A 338 -21.03 26.14 -4.95
N GLN A 339 -19.78 26.33 -4.52
CA GLN A 339 -19.37 26.43 -3.12
C GLN A 339 -18.90 27.83 -2.75
N GLY A 340 -18.73 28.73 -3.73
CA GLY A 340 -18.07 30.02 -3.51
C GLY A 340 -16.61 29.89 -3.06
N LEU A 341 -15.93 28.81 -3.48
CA LEU A 341 -14.55 28.49 -3.11
C LEU A 341 -13.61 28.61 -4.30
N SER A 342 -12.32 28.77 -4.03
CA SER A 342 -11.23 28.65 -4.98
C SER A 342 -10.18 27.67 -4.46
N ILE A 343 -9.61 26.90 -5.37
CA ILE A 343 -8.53 25.95 -5.10
C ILE A 343 -7.21 26.61 -5.46
N ASP A 344 -6.20 26.41 -4.62
CA ASP A 344 -4.79 26.71 -4.91
C ASP A 344 -3.95 25.53 -4.38
N GLY A 345 -3.41 24.73 -5.29
CA GLY A 345 -2.65 23.52 -4.99
C GLY A 345 -1.58 23.23 -6.02
N GLN A 346 -0.83 22.15 -5.86
CA GLN A 346 0.14 21.71 -6.86
C GLN A 346 0.13 20.19 -6.98
N LEU A 347 0.22 19.68 -8.21
CA LEU A 347 0.47 18.28 -8.51
C LEU A 347 1.96 18.04 -8.67
N VAL A 348 2.44 16.88 -8.27
CA VAL A 348 3.79 16.39 -8.56
C VAL A 348 3.70 15.53 -9.81
N CYS A 349 4.41 15.91 -10.87
CA CYS A 349 4.38 15.21 -12.13
C CYS A 349 4.95 13.80 -11.99
N PRO A 350 4.20 12.77 -12.41
CA PRO A 350 4.69 11.41 -12.33
C PRO A 350 5.68 11.12 -13.47
N GLU A 351 6.32 9.96 -13.40
CA GLU A 351 7.27 9.50 -14.41
C GLU A 351 6.53 9.21 -15.73
N CYS A 352 6.74 10.05 -16.75
CA CYS A 352 6.00 9.96 -18.01
C CYS A 352 6.23 8.65 -18.78
N SER A 353 7.42 8.05 -18.62
CA SER A 353 7.77 6.77 -19.25
C SER A 353 6.94 5.58 -18.75
N LEU A 354 6.25 5.73 -17.62
CA LEU A 354 5.32 4.71 -17.12
C LEU A 354 3.97 4.74 -17.86
N PHE A 355 3.67 5.79 -18.63
CA PHE A 355 2.34 6.03 -19.17
C PHE A 355 2.26 6.29 -20.69
N CYS A 356 3.31 6.79 -21.36
CA CYS A 356 3.22 7.32 -22.74
C CYS A 356 4.13 6.66 -23.83
#